data_AF-A0A972M9R0-F1
#
_entry.id   AF-A0A972M9R0-F1
#
_cell.length_a   1.000
_cell.length_b   1.000
_cell.length_c   1.000
_cell.angle_alpha   90.00
_cell.angle_beta   90.00
_cell.angle_gamma   90.00
#
_symmetry.space_group_name_H-M   'P 1'
#
loop_
_entity.id
_entity.type
_entity.pdbx_description
1 polymer ?
#
loop_
_entity_poly.entity_id
_entity_poly.type
_entity_poly.pdbx_seq_one_letter_code
_entity_poly.pdbx_strand_id
1 'polypeptide(L)'
;MVKSRFMLPFMLFFWVGCSSNKSLSLDSCGKDGIFCYKNINFGKSRGRLYEKGIIDGCTTGEGRFTKDYSLSSTSQDYFDGWMLGRSKCKQILPNEGTLQEEENSRKRAEYEIRKLKMEQMQSEIEEESLLDTILKSSESADDIEY
;
A
#
# COMPACT_ATOMS: atom_id res chain seq x y z
N MET A 1 -58.12 19.51 -28.95
CA MET A 1 -56.82 19.18 -29.60
C MET A 1 -55.95 18.47 -28.58
N VAL A 2 -55.68 17.20 -28.81
CA VAL A 2 -55.12 16.26 -27.82
C VAL A 2 -53.61 16.19 -27.96
N LYS A 3 -52.92 16.21 -26.82
CA LYS A 3 -51.48 16.04 -26.60
C LYS A 3 -50.97 14.74 -27.24
N SER A 4 -49.80 14.78 -27.86
CA SER A 4 -48.94 13.60 -27.95
C SER A 4 -47.48 14.01 -27.77
N ARG A 5 -46.88 13.52 -26.69
CA ARG A 5 -45.48 13.71 -26.30
C ARG A 5 -44.71 12.52 -26.84
N PHE A 6 -43.79 12.74 -27.78
CA PHE A 6 -42.84 11.72 -28.19
C PHE A 6 -41.64 11.76 -27.24
N MET A 7 -41.60 10.80 -26.31
CA MET A 7 -40.38 10.45 -25.57
C MET A 7 -39.48 9.63 -26.48
N LEU A 8 -38.25 10.10 -26.70
CA LEU A 8 -37.17 9.29 -27.27
C LEU A 8 -36.16 8.99 -26.16
N PRO A 9 -36.03 7.72 -25.74
CA PRO A 9 -35.03 7.32 -24.76
C PRO A 9 -33.67 7.23 -25.47
N PHE A 10 -32.82 8.23 -25.25
CA PHE A 10 -31.44 8.18 -25.74
C PHE A 10 -30.64 7.21 -24.85
N MET A 11 -30.39 6.04 -25.45
CA MET A 11 -29.70 4.89 -24.88
C MET A 11 -28.37 5.26 -24.24
N LEU A 12 -28.19 4.65 -23.07
CA LEU A 12 -27.03 4.65 -22.21
C LEU A 12 -25.83 3.98 -22.91
N PHE A 13 -24.92 4.77 -23.48
CA PHE A 13 -23.56 4.32 -23.79
C PHE A 13 -22.63 4.66 -22.62
N PHE A 14 -22.77 3.95 -21.51
CA PHE A 14 -21.74 3.90 -20.46
C PHE A 14 -20.70 2.86 -20.86
N TRP A 15 -19.85 3.22 -21.82
CA TRP A 15 -18.58 2.53 -22.03
C TRP A 15 -17.63 2.95 -20.90
N VAL A 16 -17.59 2.14 -19.84
CA VAL A 16 -16.57 2.24 -18.81
C VAL A 16 -15.31 1.57 -19.36
N GLY A 17 -14.45 2.36 -20.00
CA GLY A 17 -13.14 1.90 -20.42
C GLY A 17 -12.25 1.64 -19.21
N CYS A 18 -11.83 0.39 -19.01
CA CYS A 18 -10.71 0.06 -18.13
C CYS A 18 -9.44 0.74 -18.66
N SER A 19 -8.97 1.79 -17.98
CA SER A 19 -7.62 2.30 -18.19
C SER A 19 -6.65 1.32 -17.55
N SER A 20 -5.87 0.61 -18.37
CA SER A 20 -4.74 -0.18 -17.92
C SER A 20 -3.81 0.71 -17.08
N ASN A 21 -3.58 0.31 -15.84
CA ASN A 21 -2.55 0.88 -14.98
C ASN A 21 -1.21 0.65 -15.68
N LYS A 22 -0.69 1.67 -16.35
CA LYS A 22 0.66 1.64 -16.91
C LYS A 22 1.60 1.46 -15.73
N SER A 23 2.20 0.27 -15.62
CA SER A 23 3.35 0.07 -14.75
C SER A 23 4.37 1.14 -15.13
N LEU A 24 4.81 1.92 -14.13
CA LEU A 24 5.88 2.89 -14.30
C LEU A 24 7.08 2.12 -14.86
N SER A 25 7.36 2.33 -16.15
CA SER A 25 8.48 1.68 -16.84
C SER A 25 9.77 2.12 -16.15
N LEU A 26 10.28 1.21 -15.31
CA LEU A 26 11.45 1.37 -14.46
C LEU A 26 12.76 1.36 -15.29
N ASP A 27 12.67 0.99 -16.56
CA ASP A 27 13.81 0.49 -17.36
C ASP A 27 14.71 1.57 -17.98
N SER A 28 14.54 2.84 -17.60
CA SER A 28 15.22 3.96 -18.28
C SER A 28 16.05 4.89 -17.40
N CYS A 29 16.10 4.64 -16.09
CA CYS A 29 16.98 5.37 -15.19
C CYS A 29 18.40 4.80 -15.26
N GLY A 30 19.36 5.61 -15.74
CA GLY A 30 20.77 5.20 -15.87
C GLY A 30 21.42 5.45 -17.24
N LYS A 31 20.69 6.04 -18.21
CA LYS A 31 21.30 6.54 -19.45
C LYS A 31 21.77 7.99 -19.28
N ASP A 32 22.88 8.33 -19.92
CA ASP A 32 23.51 9.66 -19.82
C ASP A 32 22.52 10.79 -20.13
N GLY A 33 22.46 11.76 -19.20
CA GLY A 33 21.65 12.97 -19.35
C GLY A 33 20.15 12.81 -19.00
N ILE A 34 19.70 11.63 -18.57
CA ILE A 34 18.33 11.43 -18.06
C ILE A 34 18.29 11.72 -16.56
N PHE A 35 17.36 12.59 -16.13
CA PHE A 35 17.09 12.85 -14.73
C PHE A 35 16.04 11.88 -14.19
N CYS A 36 16.40 11.20 -13.11
CA CYS A 36 15.52 10.29 -12.40
C CYS A 36 15.42 10.66 -10.92
N TYR A 37 14.21 10.54 -10.39
CA TYR A 37 13.93 10.72 -8.97
C TYR A 37 12.93 9.67 -8.52
N LYS A 38 13.24 8.95 -7.43
CA LYS A 38 12.41 7.84 -6.90
C LYS A 38 12.02 6.80 -7.96
N ASN A 39 12.98 6.40 -8.80
CA ASN A 39 12.80 5.45 -9.91
C ASN A 39 11.79 5.90 -10.99
N ILE A 40 11.44 7.19 -11.03
CA ILE A 40 10.59 7.79 -12.06
C ILE A 40 11.46 8.58 -13.03
N ASN A 41 11.30 8.31 -14.33
CA ASN A 41 11.98 9.03 -15.40
C ASN A 41 11.27 10.36 -15.72
N PHE A 42 12.01 11.47 -15.57
CA PHE A 42 11.55 12.83 -15.89
C PHE A 42 12.06 13.36 -17.24
N GLY A 43 12.83 12.55 -17.96
CA GLY A 43 13.41 12.87 -19.26
C GLY A 43 14.79 13.49 -19.11
N LYS A 44 15.22 14.23 -20.15
CA LYS A 44 16.51 14.91 -20.15
C LYS A 44 16.56 15.96 -19.04
N SER A 45 17.68 16.02 -18.29
CA SER A 45 17.92 17.09 -17.32
C SER A 45 17.84 18.46 -18.01
N ARG A 46 17.13 19.40 -17.38
CA ARG A 46 16.96 20.79 -17.84
C ARG A 46 17.67 21.80 -16.94
N GLY A 47 18.52 21.32 -16.03
CA GLY A 47 19.26 22.14 -15.07
C GLY A 47 18.73 22.07 -13.64
N ARG A 48 19.49 22.63 -12.71
CA ARG A 48 19.32 22.42 -11.25
C ARG A 48 17.98 22.92 -10.71
N LEU A 49 17.44 24.02 -11.24
CA LEU A 49 16.15 24.57 -10.78
C LEU A 49 14.98 23.67 -11.17
N TYR A 50 15.01 23.11 -12.38
CA TYR A 50 14.02 22.13 -12.84
C TYR A 50 14.06 20.85 -12.00
N GLU A 51 15.26 20.33 -11.74
CA GLU A 51 15.46 19.15 -10.89
C GLU A 51 14.99 19.38 -9.45
N LYS A 52 15.32 20.54 -8.85
CA LYS A 52 14.80 20.93 -7.54
C LYS A 52 13.28 21.01 -7.55
N GLY A 53 12.70 21.62 -8.59
CA GLY A 53 11.26 21.65 -8.81
C GLY A 53 10.67 20.26 -8.77
N ILE A 54 11.23 19.30 -9.51
CA ILE A 54 10.77 17.90 -9.51
C ILE A 54 10.80 17.29 -8.11
N ILE A 55 11.90 17.46 -7.37
CA ILE A 55 12.07 16.91 -6.02
C ILE A 55 11.00 17.46 -5.06
N ASP A 56 10.81 18.78 -5.06
CA ASP A 56 9.81 19.47 -4.23
C ASP A 56 8.37 19.10 -4.65
N GLY A 57 8.13 19.01 -5.95
CA GLY A 57 6.87 18.58 -6.52
C GLY A 57 6.52 17.16 -6.09
N CYS A 58 7.49 16.26 -6.17
CA CYS A 58 7.31 14.88 -5.76
C CYS A 58 7.03 14.73 -4.27
N THR A 59 7.76 15.45 -3.43
CA THR A 59 7.50 15.48 -1.97
C THR A 59 6.09 15.97 -1.67
N THR A 60 5.61 16.97 -2.43
CA THR A 60 4.21 17.43 -2.37
C THR A 60 3.21 16.36 -2.83
N GLY A 61 3.53 15.60 -3.88
CA GLY A 61 2.72 14.47 -4.36
C GLY A 61 2.57 13.32 -3.35
N GLU A 62 3.49 13.23 -2.38
CA GLU A 62 3.47 12.27 -1.26
C GLU A 62 2.76 12.82 -0.02
N GLY A 63 2.14 13.99 -0.12
CA GLY A 63 1.38 14.61 0.98
C GLY A 63 2.18 15.57 1.86
N ARG A 64 3.46 15.83 1.57
CA ARG A 64 4.29 16.82 2.28
C ARG A 64 4.49 18.05 1.41
N PHE A 65 3.72 19.11 1.63
CA PHE A 65 3.79 20.31 0.80
C PHE A 65 5.14 21.04 0.96
N THR A 66 5.93 21.13 -0.11
CA THR A 66 7.29 21.71 -0.10
C THR A 66 7.55 22.68 -1.26
N LYS A 67 6.52 23.44 -1.69
CA LYS A 67 6.69 24.44 -2.76
C LYS A 67 7.47 25.66 -2.26
N ASP A 68 8.56 26.00 -2.93
CA ASP A 68 9.28 27.26 -2.75
C ASP A 68 8.55 28.37 -3.54
N TYR A 69 7.85 29.24 -2.82
CA TYR A 69 7.04 30.30 -3.42
C TYR A 69 7.89 31.32 -4.19
N SER A 70 9.09 31.65 -3.69
CA SER A 70 9.98 32.62 -4.33
C SER A 70 10.51 32.07 -5.65
N LEU A 71 10.97 30.82 -5.66
CA LEU A 71 11.42 30.19 -6.90
C LEU A 71 10.26 29.97 -7.88
N SER A 72 9.06 29.65 -7.38
CA SER A 72 7.90 29.45 -8.25
C SER A 72 7.39 30.70 -8.96
N SER A 73 7.70 31.90 -8.45
CA SER A 73 7.35 33.17 -9.10
C SER A 73 8.48 33.71 -9.98
N THR A 74 9.73 33.33 -9.70
CA THR A 74 10.91 33.88 -10.39
C THR A 74 11.51 32.94 -11.44
N SER A 75 11.23 31.64 -11.38
CA SER A 75 11.78 30.63 -12.29
C SER A 75 10.69 29.73 -12.86
N GLN A 76 10.48 29.82 -14.18
CA GLN A 76 9.57 28.93 -14.91
C GLN A 76 10.03 27.47 -14.83
N ASP A 77 11.35 27.23 -14.91
CA ASP A 77 11.93 25.87 -14.81
C ASP A 77 11.59 25.21 -13.48
N TYR A 78 11.71 25.94 -12.36
CA TYR A 78 11.32 25.42 -11.06
C TYR A 78 9.82 25.09 -11.01
N PHE A 79 8.97 25.99 -11.50
CA PHE A 79 7.53 25.79 -11.50
C PHE A 79 7.10 24.59 -12.36
N ASP A 80 7.65 24.46 -13.56
CA ASP A 80 7.38 23.34 -14.46
C ASP A 80 7.85 22.01 -13.87
N GLY A 81 9.05 22.01 -13.28
CA GLY A 81 9.59 20.87 -12.54
C GLY A 81 8.66 20.48 -11.38
N TRP A 82 8.19 21.45 -10.60
CA TRP A 82 7.29 21.22 -9.47
C TRP A 82 5.94 20.64 -9.89
N MET A 83 5.33 21.18 -10.94
CA MET A 83 4.06 20.66 -11.48
C MET A 83 4.22 19.22 -12.01
N LEU A 84 5.32 18.96 -12.74
CA LEU A 84 5.59 17.63 -13.27
C LEU A 84 5.89 16.62 -12.15
N GLY A 85 6.72 17.00 -11.18
CA GLY A 85 7.03 16.19 -10.00
C GLY A 85 5.76 15.83 -9.24
N ARG A 86 4.92 16.82 -8.93
CA ARG A 86 3.66 16.62 -8.19
C ARG A 86 2.67 15.72 -8.91
N SER A 87 2.59 15.80 -10.24
CA SER A 87 1.68 14.96 -11.03
C SER A 87 2.17 13.53 -11.18
N LYS A 88 3.48 13.33 -11.42
CA LYS A 88 4.06 11.99 -11.64
C LYS A 88 4.34 11.21 -10.36
N CYS A 89 4.82 11.88 -9.32
CA CYS A 89 5.08 11.29 -8.01
C CYS A 89 3.88 11.41 -7.08
N LYS A 90 2.70 11.78 -7.59
CA LYS A 90 1.47 11.62 -6.83
C LYS A 90 1.45 10.16 -6.44
N GLN A 91 1.60 9.89 -5.14
CA GLN A 91 1.31 8.56 -4.65
C GLN A 91 -0.11 8.32 -5.14
N ILE A 92 -0.32 7.26 -5.91
CA ILE A 92 -1.59 6.58 -5.83
C ILE A 92 -1.62 6.20 -4.36
N LEU A 93 -2.15 7.11 -3.52
CA LEU A 93 -2.48 6.80 -2.15
C LEU A 93 -3.17 5.46 -2.31
N PRO A 94 -2.64 4.39 -1.70
CA PRO A 94 -3.28 3.10 -1.79
C PRO A 94 -4.74 3.41 -1.48
N ASN A 95 -5.65 3.19 -2.43
CA ASN A 95 -7.06 3.56 -2.28
C ASN A 95 -7.45 3.15 -0.87
N GLU A 96 -8.19 3.93 -0.09
CA GLU A 96 -8.43 3.63 1.35
C GLU A 96 -8.76 2.14 1.60
N GLY A 97 -9.40 1.46 0.63
CA GLY A 97 -9.57 0.01 0.58
C GLY A 97 -8.29 -0.84 0.72
N THR A 98 -7.17 -0.51 0.06
CA THR A 98 -5.89 -1.26 0.13
C THR A 98 -5.17 -1.13 1.47
N LEU A 99 -5.19 0.06 2.12
CA LEU A 99 -4.66 0.19 3.49
C LEU A 99 -5.54 -0.59 4.49
N GLN A 100 -6.87 -0.51 4.31
CA GLN A 100 -7.81 -1.28 5.11
C GLN A 100 -7.62 -2.79 4.90
N GLU A 101 -7.32 -3.23 3.67
CA GLU A 101 -7.08 -4.63 3.32
C GLU A 101 -5.76 -5.15 3.90
N GLU A 102 -4.68 -4.37 3.87
CA GLU A 102 -3.43 -4.70 4.56
C GLU A 102 -3.63 -4.76 6.09
N GLU A 103 -4.35 -3.80 6.67
CA GLU A 103 -4.64 -3.82 8.11
C GLU A 103 -5.52 -5.01 8.50
N ASN A 104 -6.55 -5.32 7.70
CA ASN A 104 -7.41 -6.48 7.90
C ASN A 104 -6.63 -7.78 7.74
N SER A 105 -5.70 -7.85 6.78
CA SER A 105 -4.81 -9.00 6.58
C SER A 105 -3.88 -9.18 7.78
N ARG A 106 -3.32 -8.10 8.32
CA ARG A 106 -2.50 -8.11 9.54
C ARG A 106 -3.31 -8.60 10.75
N LYS A 107 -4.53 -8.10 10.95
CA LYS A 107 -5.42 -8.53 12.03
C LYS A 107 -5.81 -10.01 11.92
N ARG A 108 -6.04 -10.53 10.71
CA ARG A 108 -6.27 -11.97 10.49
C ARG A 108 -5.05 -12.79 10.83
N ALA A 109 -3.86 -12.37 10.40
CA ALA A 109 -2.61 -13.06 10.74
C ALA A 109 -2.36 -13.09 12.26
N GLU A 110 -2.58 -11.96 12.95
CA GLU A 110 -2.47 -11.88 14.41
C GLU A 110 -3.47 -12.79 15.13
N TYR A 111 -4.71 -12.88 14.63
CA TYR A 111 -5.72 -13.79 15.17
C TYR A 111 -5.28 -15.26 15.03
N GLU A 112 -4.80 -15.67 13.84
CA GLU A 112 -4.34 -17.04 13.62
C GLU A 112 -3.14 -17.39 14.50
N ILE A 113 -2.17 -16.48 14.65
CA ILE A 113 -1.03 -16.69 15.56
C ILE A 113 -1.51 -16.87 17.00
N ARG A 114 -2.48 -16.06 17.45
CA ARG A 114 -3.02 -16.17 18.80
C ARG A 114 -3.77 -17.49 19.01
N LYS A 115 -4.53 -17.92 18.01
CA LYS A 115 -5.26 -19.19 18.03
C LYS A 115 -4.30 -20.37 18.14
N LEU A 116 -3.27 -20.43 17.29
CA LEU A 116 -2.24 -21.47 17.34
C LEU A 116 -1.52 -21.49 18.70
N LYS A 117 -1.24 -20.31 19.27
CA LYS A 117 -0.63 -20.22 20.61
C LYS A 117 -1.52 -20.80 21.72
N MET A 118 -2.85 -20.62 21.61
CA MET A 118 -3.79 -21.20 22.56
C MET A 118 -3.89 -22.73 22.41
N GLU A 119 -3.92 -23.22 21.17
CA GLU A 119 -3.93 -24.66 20.88
C GLU A 119 -2.66 -25.35 21.39
N GLN A 120 -1.49 -24.73 21.21
CA GLN A 120 -0.24 -25.24 21.76
C GLN A 120 -0.26 -25.29 23.29
N MET A 121 -0.74 -24.23 23.95
CA MET A 121 -0.85 -24.20 25.41
C MET A 121 -1.80 -25.29 25.94
N GLN A 122 -2.89 -25.58 25.22
CA GLN A 122 -3.79 -26.66 25.59
C GLN A 122 -3.11 -28.03 25.49
N SER A 123 -2.31 -28.27 24.44
CA SER A 123 -1.55 -29.52 24.32
C SER A 123 -0.51 -29.69 25.43
N GLU A 124 0.15 -28.61 25.86
CA GLU A 124 1.12 -28.65 26.98
C GLU A 124 0.43 -29.01 28.31
N ILE A 125 -0.76 -28.45 28.58
CA ILE A 125 -1.54 -28.77 29.78
C ILE A 125 -2.03 -30.23 29.78
N GLU A 126 -2.44 -30.75 28.62
CA GLU A 126 -2.85 -32.16 28.49
C GLU A 126 -1.68 -33.13 28.73
N GLU A 127 -0.48 -32.79 28.25
CA GLU A 127 0.74 -33.57 28.49
C GLU A 127 1.12 -33.58 29.98
N GLU A 128 1.11 -32.42 30.64
CA GLU A 128 1.38 -32.31 32.09
C GLU A 128 0.38 -33.12 32.93
N SER A 129 -0.92 -33.04 32.61
CA SER A 129 -1.98 -33.81 33.29
C SER A 129 -1.79 -35.34 33.15
N LEU A 130 -1.31 -35.79 31.98
CA LEU A 130 -1.07 -37.19 31.69
C LEU A 130 0.16 -37.71 32.46
N LEU A 131 1.22 -36.89 32.55
CA LEU A 131 2.40 -37.21 33.37
C LEU A 131 2.06 -37.32 34.86
N ASP A 132 1.24 -36.41 35.39
CA ASP A 132 0.76 -36.46 36.78
C ASP A 132 -0.05 -37.74 37.07
N THR A 133 -0.84 -38.19 36.09
CA THR A 133 -1.63 -39.42 36.21
C THR A 133 -0.73 -40.65 36.21
N ILE A 134 0.29 -40.69 35.34
CA ILE A 134 1.28 -41.78 35.31
C ILE A 134 2.06 -41.83 36.63
N LEU A 135 2.54 -40.69 37.13
CA LEU A 135 3.30 -40.61 38.38
C LEU A 135 2.50 -41.18 39.57
N LYS A 136 1.23 -40.76 39.71
CA LYS A 136 0.34 -41.27 40.77
C LYS A 136 0.07 -42.77 40.67
N SER A 137 -0.02 -43.32 39.46
CA SER A 137 -0.21 -44.77 39.28
C SER A 137 1.01 -45.59 39.69
N SER A 138 2.22 -45.04 39.52
CA SER A 138 3.46 -45.73 39.93
C SER A 138 3.63 -45.82 41.44
N GLU A 139 3.21 -44.80 42.20
CA GLU A 139 3.30 -44.81 43.68
C GLU A 139 2.39 -45.88 44.30
N SER A 140 1.25 -46.20 43.68
CA SER A 140 0.30 -47.19 44.23
C SER A 140 0.73 -48.65 44.08
N ALA A 141 1.81 -48.94 43.36
CA ALA A 141 2.28 -50.31 43.11
C ALA A 141 3.23 -50.85 44.18
N ASP A 142 3.83 -49.98 45.01
CA ASP A 142 4.88 -50.37 45.97
C ASP A 142 4.34 -50.85 47.34
N ASP A 143 3.03 -50.74 47.61
CA ASP A 143 2.42 -51.16 48.88
C ASP A 143 2.02 -52.65 48.94
N ILE A 144 2.50 -53.49 48.00
CA ILE A 144 2.29 -54.95 48.02
C ILE A 144 3.57 -55.65 48.52
N GLU A 145 3.93 -55.43 49.79
CA GLU A 145 4.86 -56.30 50.49
C GLU A 145 4.09 -57.47 51.16
N TYR A 146 4.48 -58.69 50.79
CA TYR A 146 3.93 -59.98 51.23
C TYR A 146 4.45 -60.43 52.60
#